data_AF-A0A924VW12-F1
#
_entry.id   AF-A0A924VW12-F1
#
_cell.length_a   1.000
_cell.length_b   1.000
_cell.length_c   1.000
_cell.angle_alpha   90.00
_cell.angle_beta   90.00
_cell.angle_gamma   90.00
#
_symmetry.space_group_name_H-M   'P 1'
#
loop_
_entity.id
_entity.type
_entity.pdbx_description
1 polymer ?
#
loop_
_entity_poly.entity_id
_entity_poly.type
_entity_poly.pdbx_seq_one_letter_code
_entity_poly.pdbx_strand_id
1 'polypeptide(L)'
;DRLTLAARLRGGWLEAVAGDPDDVPPERRFYAGGGGSVRGYDYNSIYPLERDLLGLTPGGQGLVEGSFEARWRFGARLGAVAFVDAGTAFDDWADVGDVAIGVGVGARYDLGFAPLRVDIAVPLDDEFASNDYALYISIGQAF
;
A
#
# COMPACT_ATOMS: atom_id res chain seq x y z
N ASP A 1 -7.48 19.96 -21.04
CA ASP A 1 -7.01 18.91 -20.10
C ASP A 1 -7.57 19.12 -18.72
N ARG A 2 -7.77 18.03 -17.96
CA ARG A 2 -8.31 18.09 -16.59
C ARG A 2 -7.32 17.44 -15.63
N LEU A 3 -6.92 18.20 -14.61
CA LEU A 3 -6.22 17.69 -13.43
C LEU A 3 -7.25 17.24 -12.38
N THR A 4 -7.01 16.12 -11.75
CA THR A 4 -7.79 15.61 -10.61
C THR A 4 -6.82 15.19 -9.52
N LEU A 5 -7.03 15.71 -8.32
CA LEU A 5 -6.30 15.28 -7.13
C LEU A 5 -7.16 14.24 -6.40
N ALA A 6 -6.55 13.18 -5.92
CA ALA A 6 -7.20 12.14 -5.13
C ALA A 6 -6.36 11.81 -3.91
N ALA A 7 -7.02 11.44 -2.82
CA ALA A 7 -6.38 10.95 -1.61
C ALA A 7 -7.14 9.74 -1.07
N ARG A 8 -6.41 8.81 -0.44
CA ARG A 8 -6.94 7.65 0.27
C ARG A 8 -6.31 7.63 1.66
N LEU A 9 -7.10 7.31 2.67
CA LEU A 9 -6.63 6.96 4.00
C LEU A 9 -7.24 5.62 4.39
N ARG A 10 -6.46 4.75 5.01
CA ARG A 10 -6.91 3.48 5.58
C ARG A 10 -6.31 3.35 6.97
N GLY A 11 -7.14 2.94 7.93
CA GLY A 11 -6.71 2.70 9.30
C GLY A 11 -7.40 1.46 9.83
N GLY A 12 -6.70 0.73 10.69
CA GLY A 12 -7.22 -0.47 11.34
C GLY A 12 -6.53 -0.70 12.67
N TRP A 13 -7.27 -1.27 13.62
CA TRP A 13 -6.73 -1.72 14.89
C TRP A 13 -7.43 -3.02 15.28
N LEU A 14 -6.63 -3.95 15.78
CA LEU A 14 -7.07 -5.24 16.26
C LEU A 14 -6.87 -5.28 17.77
N GLU A 15 -7.91 -5.70 18.48
CA GLU A 15 -7.91 -5.86 19.93
C GLU A 15 -8.43 -7.26 20.27
N ALA A 16 -7.68 -8.02 21.07
CA ALA A 16 -8.15 -9.33 21.54
C ALA A 16 -9.18 -9.15 22.66
N VAL A 17 -10.40 -9.65 22.45
CA VAL A 17 -11.46 -9.63 23.49
C VAL A 17 -11.14 -10.62 24.62
N ALA A 18 -10.45 -11.71 24.29
CA ALA A 18 -9.92 -12.71 25.22
C ALA A 18 -8.73 -13.43 24.56
N GLY A 19 -7.77 -13.88 25.38
CA GLY A 19 -6.53 -14.50 24.90
C GLY A 19 -5.44 -13.47 24.60
N ASP A 20 -4.35 -13.93 23.99
CA ASP A 20 -3.21 -13.10 23.62
C ASP A 20 -3.39 -12.55 22.19
N PRO A 21 -3.25 -11.23 21.95
CA PRO A 21 -3.18 -10.67 20.60
C PRO A 21 -2.11 -11.33 19.71
N ASP A 22 -1.04 -11.88 20.29
CA ASP A 22 0.00 -12.59 19.57
C ASP A 22 -0.47 -13.93 18.96
N ASP A 23 -1.54 -14.53 19.49
CA ASP A 23 -2.13 -15.78 19.01
C ASP A 23 -3.09 -15.57 17.82
N VAL A 24 -3.35 -14.32 17.42
CA VAL A 24 -4.25 -14.01 16.31
C VAL A 24 -3.70 -14.60 15.00
N PRO A 25 -4.50 -15.38 14.24
CA PRO A 25 -4.08 -15.96 12.98
C PRO A 25 -3.62 -14.91 11.96
N PRO A 26 -2.61 -15.20 11.10
CA PRO A 26 -2.04 -14.21 10.20
C PRO A 26 -3.06 -13.60 9.24
N GLU A 27 -4.03 -14.38 8.77
CA GLU A 27 -5.13 -13.91 7.91
C GLU A 27 -6.03 -12.82 8.52
N ARG A 28 -5.98 -12.61 9.85
CA ARG A 28 -6.72 -11.56 10.56
C ARG A 28 -5.85 -10.37 10.99
N ARG A 29 -4.54 -10.45 10.76
CA ARG A 29 -3.58 -9.39 11.07
C ARG A 29 -3.52 -8.37 9.94
N PHE A 30 -2.92 -7.23 10.24
CA PHE A 30 -2.68 -6.19 9.26
C PHE A 30 -1.31 -6.32 8.60
N TYR A 31 -1.29 -5.98 7.32
CA TYR A 31 -0.08 -5.87 6.52
C TYR A 31 -0.23 -4.66 5.61
N ALA A 32 0.88 -3.98 5.35
CA ALA A 32 1.00 -2.99 4.30
C ALA A 32 1.92 -3.52 3.17
N GLY A 33 1.95 -2.80 2.05
CA GLY A 33 2.75 -3.11 0.87
C GLY A 33 1.96 -3.72 -0.28
N GLY A 34 2.36 -3.38 -1.50
CA GLY A 34 1.73 -3.84 -2.73
C GLY A 34 0.74 -2.85 -3.36
N GLY A 35 0.14 -3.27 -4.47
CA GLY A 35 -0.59 -2.39 -5.40
C GLY A 35 -1.81 -1.64 -4.83
N GLY A 36 -2.42 -2.15 -3.76
CA GLY A 36 -3.56 -1.55 -3.08
C GLY A 36 -3.22 -0.87 -1.75
N SER A 37 -1.94 -0.82 -1.38
CA SER A 37 -1.43 -0.33 -0.11
C SER A 37 -0.34 0.72 -0.38
N VAL A 38 0.92 0.38 -0.12
CA VAL A 38 2.10 1.17 -0.43
C VAL A 38 2.77 0.58 -1.68
N ARG A 39 2.53 1.20 -2.84
CA ARG A 39 3.13 0.75 -4.11
C ARG A 39 4.65 0.91 -4.08
N GLY A 40 5.37 -0.03 -4.69
CA GLY A 40 6.83 -0.09 -4.69
C GLY A 40 7.35 -1.20 -3.78
N TYR A 41 6.59 -1.57 -2.75
CA TYR A 41 6.87 -2.71 -1.89
C TYR A 41 6.12 -3.95 -2.35
N ASP A 42 6.62 -5.11 -1.95
CA ASP A 42 5.98 -6.40 -2.18
C ASP A 42 4.64 -6.49 -1.45
N TYR A 43 3.78 -7.38 -1.94
CA TYR A 43 2.47 -7.59 -1.33
C TYR A 43 2.62 -8.11 0.10
N ASN A 44 2.01 -7.40 1.06
CA ASN A 44 2.05 -7.71 2.49
C ASN A 44 3.46 -7.80 3.11
N SER A 45 4.45 -7.07 2.56
CA SER A 45 5.83 -7.11 3.06
C SER A 45 6.13 -6.14 4.20
N ILE A 46 5.24 -5.18 4.49
CA ILE A 46 5.43 -4.20 5.57
C ILE A 46 4.66 -4.65 6.80
N TYR A 47 5.38 -5.05 7.83
CA TYR A 47 4.91 -5.48 9.15
C TYR A 47 6.05 -5.39 10.18
N PRO A 48 5.77 -5.50 11.50
CA PRO A 48 6.82 -5.42 12.53
C PRO A 48 7.78 -6.62 12.43
N LEU A 49 9.05 -6.35 12.09
CA LEU A 49 10.04 -7.40 11.80
C LEU A 49 10.46 -8.18 13.06
N GLU A 50 10.31 -7.58 14.24
CA GLU A 50 10.57 -8.20 15.54
C GLU A 50 9.73 -9.47 15.75
N ARG A 51 8.55 -9.55 15.14
CA ARG A 51 7.67 -10.72 15.26
C ARG A 51 8.33 -11.98 14.71
N ASP A 52 8.98 -11.87 13.55
CA ASP A 52 9.70 -12.99 12.95
C ASP A 52 10.90 -13.40 13.82
N LEU A 53 11.61 -12.42 14.39
CA LEU A 53 12.75 -12.67 15.29
C LEU A 53 12.33 -13.37 16.58
N LEU A 54 11.13 -13.08 17.08
CA LEU A 54 10.54 -13.67 18.29
C LEU A 54 9.76 -14.97 18.01
N GLY A 55 9.64 -15.39 16.74
CA GLY A 55 8.88 -16.58 16.35
C GLY A 55 7.37 -16.43 16.49
N LEU A 56 6.87 -15.19 16.43
CA LEU A 56 5.46 -14.86 16.48
C LEU A 56 4.82 -14.89 15.10
N THR A 57 3.48 -14.89 15.06
CA THR A 57 2.73 -14.79 13.80
C THR A 57 3.02 -13.46 13.09
N PRO A 58 3.46 -13.45 11.80
CA PRO A 58 3.78 -12.22 11.07
C PRO A 58 2.57 -11.30 10.89
N GLY A 59 2.78 -9.98 10.76
CA GLY A 59 1.71 -8.98 10.61
C GLY A 59 1.44 -8.18 11.90
N GLY A 60 1.00 -6.94 11.76
CA GLY A 60 0.75 -6.01 12.87
C GLY A 60 -0.67 -6.07 13.44
N GLN A 61 -0.84 -5.55 14.66
CA GLN A 61 -2.12 -5.31 15.31
C GLN A 61 -2.80 -4.00 14.83
N GLY A 62 -2.02 -3.05 14.35
CA GLY A 62 -2.46 -1.79 13.77
C GLY A 62 -2.07 -1.64 12.30
N LEU A 63 -2.82 -0.78 11.60
CA LEU A 63 -2.53 -0.35 10.24
C LEU A 63 -2.82 1.13 10.11
N VAL A 64 -1.89 1.88 9.52
CA VAL A 64 -2.13 3.23 9.01
C VAL A 64 -1.54 3.32 7.61
N GLU A 65 -2.35 3.71 6.64
CA GLU A 65 -1.91 3.97 5.27
C GLU A 65 -2.53 5.25 4.73
N GLY A 66 -1.78 5.92 3.87
CA GLY A 66 -2.21 7.04 3.08
C GLY A 66 -1.71 6.96 1.64
N SER A 67 -2.46 7.56 0.73
CA SER A 67 -2.05 7.73 -0.66
C SER A 67 -2.52 9.08 -1.17
N PHE A 68 -1.68 9.76 -1.92
CA PHE A 68 -2.01 10.98 -2.65
C PHE A 68 -1.66 10.82 -4.12
N GLU A 69 -2.60 11.17 -5.01
CA GLU A 69 -2.43 11.04 -6.45
C GLU A 69 -2.80 12.32 -7.19
N ALA A 70 -1.94 12.71 -8.13
CA ALA A 70 -2.24 13.71 -9.16
C ALA A 70 -2.52 12.99 -10.48
N ARG A 71 -3.72 13.21 -11.05
CA ARG A 71 -4.22 12.50 -12.22
C ARG A 71 -4.53 13.48 -13.35
N TRP A 72 -3.86 13.34 -14.47
CA TRP A 72 -4.10 14.14 -15.68
C TRP A 72 -4.89 13.32 -16.70
N ARG A 73 -5.87 13.95 -17.35
CA ARG A 73 -6.58 13.37 -18.50
C ARG A 73 -6.31 14.18 -19.76
N PHE A 74 -5.90 13.47 -20.81
CA PHE A 74 -5.62 13.97 -22.15
C PHE A 74 -6.68 13.43 -23.12
N GLY A 75 -7.55 14.31 -23.62
CA GLY A 75 -8.67 13.92 -24.45
C GLY A 75 -9.65 12.96 -23.75
N ALA A 76 -10.23 12.02 -24.50
CA ALA A 76 -11.28 11.13 -23.99
C ALA A 76 -10.76 9.86 -23.31
N ARG A 77 -9.60 9.33 -23.73
CA ARG A 77 -9.16 7.96 -23.39
C ARG A 77 -7.84 7.86 -22.65
N LEU A 78 -6.96 8.86 -22.75
CA LEU A 78 -5.61 8.78 -22.19
C LEU A 78 -5.52 9.56 -20.89
N GLY A 79 -4.73 9.06 -19.94
CA GLY A 79 -4.37 9.78 -18.73
C GLY A 79 -3.02 9.36 -18.18
N ALA A 80 -2.48 10.21 -17.31
CA ALA A 80 -1.27 9.95 -16.56
C ALA A 80 -1.53 10.17 -15.06
N VAL A 81 -0.76 9.50 -14.22
CA VAL A 81 -0.83 9.61 -12.76
C VAL A 81 0.58 9.76 -12.20
N ALA A 82 0.72 10.59 -11.18
CA ALA A 82 1.85 10.57 -10.27
C ALA A 82 1.29 10.37 -8.86
N PHE A 83 1.97 9.57 -8.04
CA PHE A 83 1.49 9.23 -6.72
C PHE A 83 2.60 9.12 -5.69
N VAL A 84 2.22 9.32 -4.43
CA VAL A 84 2.98 8.97 -3.24
C VAL A 84 2.06 8.18 -2.32
N ASP A 85 2.52 7.02 -1.89
CA ASP A 85 1.88 6.17 -0.91
C ASP A 85 2.76 6.08 0.33
N ALA A 86 2.15 5.99 1.50
CA ALA A 86 2.85 5.86 2.76
C ALA A 86 2.04 4.92 3.66
N GLY A 87 2.70 4.04 4.39
CA GLY A 87 1.98 3.19 5.33
C GLY A 87 2.87 2.33 6.19
N THR A 88 2.28 1.83 7.27
CA THR A 88 2.93 0.94 8.23
C THR A 88 1.89 0.04 8.88
N ALA A 89 2.32 -1.18 9.20
CA ALA A 89 1.62 -2.08 10.10
C ALA A 89 2.46 -2.25 11.36
N PHE A 90 1.85 -2.07 12.51
CA PHE A 90 2.54 -1.88 13.80
C PHE A 90 1.87 -2.70 14.91
N ASP A 91 2.56 -2.94 16.02
CA ASP A 91 1.99 -3.58 17.21
C ASP A 91 1.65 -2.57 18.31
N ASP A 92 2.48 -1.54 18.50
CA ASP A 92 2.21 -0.43 19.42
C ASP A 92 2.06 0.90 18.67
N TRP A 93 1.21 1.80 19.17
CA TRP A 93 1.06 3.15 18.62
C TRP A 93 2.35 3.97 18.69
N ALA A 94 3.31 3.59 19.55
CA ALA A 94 4.65 4.16 19.59
C ALA A 94 5.44 3.91 18.28
N ASP A 95 5.17 2.80 17.59
CA ASP A 95 5.91 2.35 16.41
C ASP A 95 5.30 2.85 15.09
N VAL A 96 4.16 3.56 15.15
CA VAL A 96 3.45 4.09 13.97
C VAL A 96 4.29 5.09 13.14
N GLY A 97 5.40 5.57 13.71
CA GLY A 97 6.34 6.45 13.03
C GLY A 97 7.18 5.76 11.95
N ASP A 98 7.31 4.44 12.00
CA ASP A 98 8.13 3.65 11.07
C ASP A 98 7.35 3.38 9.78
N VAL A 99 7.24 4.45 8.97
CA VAL A 99 6.38 4.51 7.79
C VAL A 99 7.18 4.22 6.53
N ALA A 100 6.81 3.16 5.82
CA ALA A 100 7.32 2.88 4.49
C ALA A 100 6.68 3.83 3.47
N ILE A 101 7.50 4.43 2.61
CA ILE A 101 7.04 5.38 1.59
C ILE A 101 7.37 4.85 0.20
N GLY A 102 6.40 4.91 -0.70
CA GLY A 102 6.55 4.52 -2.10
C GLY A 102 6.08 5.63 -3.02
N VAL A 103 6.81 5.88 -4.11
CA VAL A 103 6.47 6.90 -5.10
C VAL A 103 6.41 6.29 -6.48
N GLY A 104 5.61 6.86 -7.38
CA GLY A 104 5.55 6.33 -8.72
C GLY A 104 4.74 7.15 -9.70
N VAL A 105 4.73 6.63 -10.93
CA VAL A 105 4.01 7.21 -12.05
C VAL A 105 3.25 6.13 -12.80
N GLY A 106 2.22 6.55 -13.53
CA GLY A 106 1.33 5.63 -14.19
C GLY A 106 0.69 6.18 -15.45
N ALA A 107 0.32 5.26 -16.33
CA ALA A 107 -0.51 5.51 -17.50
C ALA A 107 -1.92 4.93 -17.30
N ARG A 108 -2.92 5.62 -17.83
CA ARG A 108 -4.33 5.20 -17.81
C ARG A 108 -4.86 5.23 -19.23
N TYR A 109 -5.49 4.14 -19.65
CA TYR A 109 -6.12 4.06 -20.96
C TYR A 109 -7.55 3.53 -20.83
N ASP A 110 -8.53 4.28 -21.32
CA ASP A 110 -9.92 3.85 -21.38
C ASP A 110 -10.13 2.97 -22.62
N LEU A 111 -10.33 1.67 -22.40
CA LEU A 111 -10.61 0.70 -23.46
C LEU A 111 -12.05 0.81 -23.99
N GLY A 112 -12.89 1.66 -23.39
CA GLY A 112 -14.31 1.82 -23.70
C GLY A 112 -15.23 0.86 -22.94
N PHE A 113 -14.73 -0.31 -22.54
CA PHE A 113 -15.43 -1.26 -21.68
C PHE A 113 -14.80 -1.40 -20.28
N ALA A 114 -13.53 -1.01 -20.10
CA ALA A 114 -12.82 -0.99 -18.83
C ALA A 114 -11.59 -0.05 -18.88
N PRO A 115 -11.17 0.53 -17.76
CA PRO A 115 -9.91 1.25 -17.68
C PRO A 115 -8.73 0.28 -17.53
N LEU A 116 -7.69 0.46 -18.35
CA LEU A 116 -6.37 -0.14 -18.20
C LEU A 116 -5.47 0.79 -17.36
N ARG A 117 -4.76 0.23 -16.40
CA ARG A 117 -3.78 0.94 -15.57
C ARG A 117 -2.43 0.24 -15.67
N VAL A 118 -1.39 1.03 -15.86
CA VAL A 118 0.00 0.58 -15.81
C VAL A 118 0.74 1.55 -14.90
N ASP A 119 1.28 1.07 -13.79
CA ASP A 119 2.01 1.86 -12.80
C ASP A 119 3.40 1.29 -12.59
N ILE A 120 4.39 2.16 -12.50
CA ILE A 120 5.72 1.83 -11.98
C ILE A 120 5.91 2.61 -10.67
N ALA A 121 6.37 1.90 -9.65
CA ALA A 121 6.60 2.46 -8.33
C ALA A 121 7.99 2.08 -7.82
N VAL A 122 8.57 2.94 -6.99
CA VAL A 122 9.88 2.79 -6.38
C VAL A 122 9.71 2.99 -4.87
N PRO A 123 10.16 2.04 -4.04
CA PRO A 123 10.24 2.23 -2.59
C PRO A 123 11.32 3.28 -2.28
N LEU A 124 11.05 4.16 -1.31
CA LEU A 124 12.02 5.16 -0.83
C LEU A 124 12.83 4.69 0.38
N ASP A 125 12.45 3.55 0.95
CA ASP A 125 13.14 2.91 2.06
C ASP A 125 13.40 1.43 1.72
N ASP A 126 14.58 0.95 2.08
CA ASP A 126 15.04 -0.40 1.76
C ASP A 126 14.70 -1.42 2.86
N GLU A 127 14.29 -0.98 4.06
CA GLU A 127 14.03 -1.82 5.23
C GLU A 127 13.01 -2.94 4.94
N PHE A 128 11.93 -2.57 4.23
CA PHE A 128 10.86 -3.50 3.86
C PHE A 128 10.89 -3.88 2.38
N ALA A 129 11.82 -3.33 1.59
CA ALA A 129 11.88 -3.52 0.16
C ALA A 129 12.78 -4.70 -0.21
N SER A 130 12.25 -5.59 -1.05
CA SER A 130 13.00 -6.70 -1.65
C SER A 130 13.51 -6.40 -3.07
N ASN A 131 12.98 -5.33 -3.69
CA ASN A 131 13.21 -4.95 -5.07
C ASN A 131 13.31 -3.42 -5.21
N ASP A 132 14.10 -2.94 -6.18
CA ASP A 132 14.28 -1.51 -6.44
C ASP A 132 13.05 -0.83 -7.07
N TYR A 133 12.13 -1.61 -7.65
CA TYR A 133 10.90 -1.11 -8.26
C TYR A 133 9.84 -2.21 -8.40
N ALA A 134 8.59 -1.80 -8.53
CA ALA A 134 7.45 -2.66 -8.82
C ALA A 134 6.66 -2.16 -10.04
N LEU A 135 6.23 -3.10 -10.89
CA LEU A 135 5.35 -2.85 -12.03
C LEU A 135 3.96 -3.43 -11.75
N TYR A 136 2.94 -2.59 -11.85
CA TYR A 136 1.54 -3.00 -11.68
C TYR A 136 0.78 -2.81 -12.98
N ILE A 137 0.10 -3.87 -13.44
CA ILE A 137 -0.80 -3.83 -14.59
C ILE A 137 -2.17 -4.33 -14.13
N SER A 138 -3.21 -3.53 -14.37
CA SER A 138 -4.57 -3.91 -13.98
C SER A 138 -5.62 -3.45 -15.00
N ILE A 139 -6.71 -4.20 -15.08
CA ILE A 139 -7.89 -3.89 -15.90
C ILE A 139 -9.09 -3.84 -14.96
N GLY A 140 -9.86 -2.75 -15.02
CA GLY A 140 -11.07 -2.58 -14.22
C GLY A 140 -10.94 -1.58 -13.07
N GLN A 141 -11.94 -1.56 -12.20
CA GLN A 141 -11.90 -0.76 -10.98
C GLN A 141 -11.14 -1.52 -9.90
N ALA A 142 -9.92 -1.07 -9.61
CA ALA A 142 -9.26 -1.43 -8.36
C ALA A 142 -9.76 -0.48 -7.26
N PHE A 143 -10.53 -1.04 -6.33
CA PHE A 143 -10.66 -0.55 -4.95
C PHE A 143 -10.29 -1.70 -4.04
#